data_AF-A0A914VGN6-F1
#
_entry.id   AF-A0A914VGN6-F1
#
_cell.length_a   1.000
_cell.length_b   1.000
_cell.length_c   1.000
_cell.angle_alpha   90.00
_cell.angle_beta   90.00
_cell.angle_gamma   90.00
#
_symmetry.space_group_name_H-M   'P 1'
#
loop_
_entity.id
_entity.type
_entity.pdbx_description
1 polymer ?
#
loop_
_entity_poly.entity_id
_entity_poly.type
_entity_poly.pdbx_seq_one_letter_code
_entity_poly.pdbx_strand_id
1 'polypeptide(L)'
;MLQNGNTSNSLHLAPITTLKEAHVDTRRKTFCGTVVTKRPMTVYEMNGNECFRFHFHMNDAGDETVIARIVAFDESAKKWDSYITEGQKYIVSKLNSQPLPDKYKSAELTEDFQLVIERLSCARQRALSRYLMHLRQLLLLHASSLLLSLLLKYPT
;
A
#
# COMPACT_ATOMS: atom_id res chain seq x y z
N MET A 1 -25.79 -30.36 18.33
CA MET A 1 -24.52 -31.08 18.12
C MET A 1 -23.67 -30.29 17.15
N LEU A 2 -22.42 -30.04 17.52
CA LEU A 2 -21.36 -29.50 16.65
C LEU A 2 -21.02 -30.54 15.56
N GLN A 3 -20.77 -30.09 14.33
CA GLN A 3 -19.50 -30.26 13.60
C GLN A 3 -19.67 -29.99 12.10
N ASN A 4 -18.97 -28.95 11.63
CA ASN A 4 -18.30 -28.82 10.33
C ASN A 4 -17.62 -27.44 10.38
N GLY A 5 -16.30 -27.27 10.45
CA GLY A 5 -15.23 -28.10 9.90
C GLY A 5 -14.61 -27.36 8.72
N ASN A 6 -13.61 -26.51 9.02
CA ASN A 6 -12.63 -25.87 8.12
C ASN A 6 -13.13 -24.65 7.32
N THR A 7 -12.53 -23.46 7.34
CA THR A 7 -11.25 -22.96 7.86
C THR A 7 -11.50 -21.50 8.27
N SER A 8 -11.48 -21.20 9.57
CA SER A 8 -11.45 -19.82 10.04
C SER A 8 -10.07 -19.27 9.72
N ASN A 9 -9.91 -18.60 8.58
CA ASN A 9 -8.94 -17.51 8.50
C ASN A 9 -9.46 -16.46 9.47
N SER A 10 -9.13 -16.61 10.76
CA SER A 10 -9.36 -15.57 11.73
C SER A 10 -8.65 -14.35 11.19
N LEU A 11 -9.44 -13.37 10.76
CA LEU A 11 -8.99 -12.05 10.38
C LEU A 11 -8.47 -11.42 11.69
N HIS A 12 -7.26 -11.80 12.10
CA HIS A 12 -6.58 -11.21 13.24
C HIS A 12 -6.29 -9.76 12.85
N LEU A 13 -7.23 -8.87 13.16
CA LEU A 13 -7.01 -7.44 13.05
C LEU A 13 -5.88 -7.10 14.01
N ALA A 14 -4.79 -6.59 13.45
CA ALA A 14 -3.71 -6.06 14.27
C ALA A 14 -4.28 -4.99 15.23
N PRO A 15 -3.74 -4.87 16.46
CA PRO A 15 -4.26 -3.95 17.46
C PRO A 15 -4.43 -2.54 16.87
N ILE A 16 -5.57 -1.92 17.16
CA ILE A 16 -5.81 -0.52 16.80
C ILE A 16 -4.85 0.33 17.62
N THR A 17 -4.02 1.11 16.94
CA THR A 17 -3.07 2.06 17.53
C THR A 17 -3.69 3.45 17.40
N THR A 18 -3.57 4.27 18.44
CA THR A 18 -4.01 5.68 18.39
C THR A 18 -3.03 6.50 17.55
N LEU A 19 -3.46 7.64 17.01
CA LEU A 19 -2.57 8.52 16.25
C LEU A 19 -1.44 9.08 17.12
N LYS A 20 -1.70 9.35 18.41
CA LYS A 20 -0.69 9.84 19.38
C LYS A 20 0.41 8.82 19.68
N GLU A 21 0.09 7.52 19.60
CA GLU A 21 1.06 6.44 19.81
C GLU A 21 1.88 6.13 18.54
N ALA A 22 1.53 6.75 17.40
CA ALA A 22 2.28 6.53 16.18
C ALA A 22 3.57 7.35 16.19
N HIS A 23 4.70 6.66 16.10
CA HIS A 23 5.99 7.29 15.87
C HIS A 23 6.39 7.16 14.40
N VAL A 24 7.27 8.03 13.92
CA VAL A 24 7.92 7.89 12.61
C VAL A 24 8.59 6.51 12.50
N ASP A 25 8.59 5.92 11.31
CA ASP A 25 9.15 4.61 10.98
C ASP A 25 8.44 3.38 11.59
N THR A 26 7.29 3.59 12.21
CA THR A 26 6.43 2.50 12.66
C THR A 26 5.73 1.86 11.45
N ARG A 27 5.88 0.53 11.32
CA ARG A 27 5.36 -0.21 10.16
C ARG A 27 4.11 -1.01 10.50
N ARG A 28 3.25 -1.16 9.49
CA ARG A 28 2.08 -2.05 9.46
C ARG A 28 1.10 -1.87 10.63
N LYS A 29 0.78 -0.62 10.97
CA LYS A 29 -0.18 -0.31 12.03
C LYS A 29 -1.62 -0.28 11.51
N THR A 30 -2.56 -0.41 12.44
CA THR A 30 -4.00 -0.27 12.21
C THR A 30 -4.48 0.97 12.95
N PHE A 31 -5.19 1.85 12.27
CA PHE A 31 -5.77 3.05 12.84
C PHE A 31 -7.27 3.05 12.61
N CYS A 32 -8.02 3.64 13.54
CA CYS A 32 -9.47 3.80 13.43
C CYS A 32 -9.78 5.29 13.55
N GLY A 33 -10.62 5.81 12.66
CA GLY A 33 -10.83 7.25 12.61
C GLY A 33 -11.92 7.67 11.64
N THR A 34 -12.35 8.93 11.76
CA THR A 34 -13.32 9.55 10.87
C THR A 34 -12.61 10.40 9.82
N VAL A 35 -13.00 10.26 8.56
CA VAL A 35 -12.43 11.03 7.46
C VAL A 35 -12.93 12.46 7.56
N VAL A 36 -12.03 13.40 7.83
CA VAL A 36 -12.34 14.83 8.01
C VAL A 36 -12.37 15.53 6.66
N THR A 37 -11.37 15.28 5.82
CA THR A 37 -11.30 15.84 4.47
C THR A 37 -10.76 14.81 3.48
N LYS A 38 -11.26 14.87 2.25
CA LYS A 38 -10.85 14.05 1.12
C LYS A 38 -10.45 14.99 -0.01
N ARG A 39 -9.23 14.82 -0.54
CA ARG A 39 -8.78 15.56 -1.72
C ARG A 39 -8.99 14.72 -2.98
N PRO A 40 -9.32 15.34 -4.12
CA PRO A 40 -9.37 14.64 -5.39
C PRO A 40 -8.05 13.92 -5.68
N MET A 41 -8.13 12.74 -6.29
CA MET A 41 -6.94 12.03 -6.75
C MET A 41 -6.14 12.91 -7.72
N THR A 42 -4.83 13.01 -7.48
CA THR A 42 -3.90 13.77 -8.30
C THR A 42 -3.14 12.83 -9.22
N VAL A 43 -3.05 13.18 -10.50
CA VAL A 43 -2.14 12.55 -11.47
C VAL A 43 -0.84 13.35 -11.51
N TYR A 44 0.30 12.66 -11.51
CA TYR A 44 1.62 13.29 -11.63
C TYR A 44 2.54 12.43 -12.50
N GLU A 45 3.50 13.07 -13.15
CA GLU A 45 4.48 12.36 -13.97
C GLU A 45 5.74 12.02 -13.15
N MET A 46 6.23 10.80 -13.28
CA MET A 46 7.49 10.35 -12.69
C MET A 46 8.23 9.43 -13.67
N ASN A 47 9.42 9.87 -14.10
CA ASN A 47 10.26 9.16 -15.07
C ASN A 47 9.51 8.79 -16.38
N GLY A 48 8.74 9.73 -16.93
CA GLY A 48 7.96 9.50 -18.16
C GLY A 48 6.73 8.61 -17.98
N ASN A 49 6.25 8.40 -16.75
CA ASN A 49 5.05 7.61 -16.46
C ASN A 49 4.05 8.40 -15.64
N GLU A 50 2.79 8.28 -16.00
CA GLU A 50 1.68 8.73 -15.18
C GLU A 50 1.60 7.89 -13.91
N CYS A 51 1.59 8.58 -12.77
CA CYS A 51 1.45 8.02 -11.44
C CYS A 51 0.26 8.68 -10.74
N PHE A 52 -0.33 7.97 -9.80
CA PHE A 52 -1.54 8.43 -9.12
C PHE A 52 -1.27 8.63 -7.63
N ARG A 53 -1.81 9.70 -7.06
CA ARG A 53 -1.74 9.96 -5.62
C ARG A 53 -3.11 10.35 -5.12
N PHE A 54 -3.56 9.65 -4.09
CA PHE A 54 -4.77 9.98 -3.36
C PHE A 54 -4.41 10.27 -1.91
N HIS A 55 -5.06 11.26 -1.30
CA HIS A 55 -4.87 11.53 0.12
C HIS A 55 -6.13 12.09 0.75
N PHE A 56 -6.25 11.83 2.04
CA PHE A 56 -7.35 12.27 2.88
C PHE A 56 -6.81 12.49 4.30
N HIS A 57 -7.51 13.30 5.07
CA HIS A 57 -7.21 13.53 6.48
C HIS A 57 -8.19 12.74 7.32
N MET A 58 -7.69 12.12 8.38
CA MET A 58 -8.49 11.31 9.28
C MET A 58 -8.17 11.71 10.71
N ASN A 59 -9.19 11.86 11.55
CA ASN A 59 -9.01 12.07 12.98
C ASN A 59 -8.88 10.74 13.73
N ASP A 60 -8.43 10.77 14.97
CA ASP A 60 -8.41 9.58 15.81
C ASP A 60 -9.82 9.28 16.36
N ALA A 61 -10.20 8.00 16.45
CA ALA A 61 -11.51 7.60 16.94
C ALA A 61 -11.77 7.97 18.42
N GLY A 62 -10.74 8.37 19.16
CA GLY A 62 -10.82 8.84 20.55
C GLY A 62 -10.41 10.29 20.76
N ASP A 63 -9.97 11.00 19.71
CA ASP A 63 -9.57 12.40 19.80
C ASP A 63 -9.79 13.10 18.45
N GLU A 64 -10.89 13.85 18.36
CA GLU A 64 -11.26 14.58 17.15
C GLU A 64 -10.29 15.73 16.81
N THR A 65 -9.45 16.13 17.77
CA THR A 65 -8.45 17.18 17.56
C THR A 65 -7.21 16.66 16.87
N VAL A 66 -6.92 15.36 16.97
CA VAL A 66 -5.73 14.76 16.37
C VAL A 66 -6.02 14.33 14.94
N ILE A 67 -5.40 15.00 13.97
CA ILE A 67 -5.64 14.80 12.54
C ILE A 67 -4.34 14.41 11.85
N ALA A 68 -4.35 13.23 11.20
CA ALA A 68 -3.24 12.73 10.42
C ALA A 68 -3.57 12.69 8.93
N ARG A 69 -2.53 12.92 8.12
CA ARG A 69 -2.58 12.79 6.66
C ARG A 69 -2.38 11.34 6.25
N ILE A 70 -3.34 10.75 5.55
CA ILE A 70 -3.23 9.42 4.95
C ILE A 70 -3.01 9.55 3.45
N VAL A 71 -2.02 8.84 2.90
CA VAL A 71 -1.69 8.88 1.48
C VAL A 71 -1.59 7.48 0.88
N ALA A 72 -2.18 7.34 -0.30
CA ALA A 72 -2.10 6.16 -1.16
C ALA A 72 -1.50 6.54 -2.51
N PHE A 73 -0.82 5.57 -3.14
CA PHE A 73 -0.17 5.72 -4.43
C PHE A 73 -0.69 4.71 -5.44
N ASP A 74 -0.71 5.08 -6.72
CA ASP A 74 -0.95 4.23 -7.88
C ASP A 74 -2.21 3.36 -7.77
N GLU A 75 -2.08 2.03 -7.83
CA GLU A 75 -3.23 1.11 -7.71
C GLU A 75 -3.99 1.31 -6.40
N SER A 76 -3.26 1.53 -5.30
CA SER A 76 -3.87 1.87 -4.01
C SER A 76 -4.58 3.23 -4.09
N ALA A 77 -4.03 4.23 -4.79
CA ALA A 77 -4.72 5.51 -4.92
C ALA A 77 -6.08 5.36 -5.61
N LYS A 78 -6.14 4.64 -6.73
CA LYS A 78 -7.39 4.37 -7.46
C LYS A 78 -8.38 3.57 -6.63
N LYS A 79 -7.88 2.58 -5.88
CA LYS A 79 -8.71 1.74 -5.01
C LYS A 79 -9.31 2.54 -3.86
N TRP A 80 -8.50 3.33 -3.16
CA TRP A 80 -8.94 4.03 -1.95
C TRP A 80 -9.79 5.25 -2.25
N ASP A 81 -9.59 5.91 -3.41
CA ASP A 81 -10.42 7.04 -3.82
C ASP A 81 -11.90 6.66 -3.99
N SER A 82 -12.21 5.44 -4.45
CA SER A 82 -13.61 4.99 -4.59
C SER A 82 -14.26 4.54 -3.28
N TYR A 83 -13.48 4.15 -2.28
CA TYR A 83 -14.00 3.66 -0.99
C TYR A 83 -14.12 4.75 0.07
N ILE A 84 -13.26 5.77 0.03
CA ILE A 84 -13.22 6.79 1.08
C ILE A 84 -14.27 7.86 0.83
N THR A 85 -15.06 8.13 1.86
CA THR A 85 -16.10 9.16 1.90
C THR A 85 -15.89 10.04 3.14
N GLU A 86 -16.02 11.36 3.00
CA GLU A 86 -15.93 12.30 4.12
C GLU A 86 -17.03 12.04 5.15
N GLY A 87 -16.72 12.29 6.43
CA GLY A 87 -17.63 12.05 7.57
C GLY A 87 -17.82 10.59 7.96
N GLN A 88 -17.27 9.64 7.19
CA GLN A 88 -17.38 8.22 7.49
C GLN A 88 -16.19 7.71 8.33
N LYS A 89 -16.48 6.75 9.21
CA LYS A 89 -15.50 6.10 10.09
C LYS A 89 -14.92 4.85 9.42
N TYR A 90 -13.60 4.73 9.43
CA TYR A 90 -12.88 3.59 8.84
C TYR A 90 -11.85 3.02 9.80
N ILE A 91 -11.56 1.73 9.61
CA ILE A 91 -10.39 1.06 10.18
C ILE A 91 -9.42 0.81 9.03
N VAL A 92 -8.26 1.46 9.07
CA VAL A 92 -7.24 1.40 8.03
C VAL A 92 -6.04 0.64 8.57
N SER A 93 -5.77 -0.54 8.01
CA SER A 93 -4.66 -1.42 8.42
C SER A 93 -3.48 -1.36 7.46
N LYS A 94 -2.33 -1.85 7.94
CA LYS A 94 -1.05 -1.95 7.18
C LYS A 94 -0.47 -0.58 6.78
N LEU A 95 -0.73 0.44 7.60
CA LEU A 95 -0.18 1.77 7.40
C LEU A 95 1.28 1.84 7.87
N ASN A 96 2.10 2.59 7.14
CA ASN A 96 3.48 2.91 7.53
C ASN A 96 3.58 4.41 7.80
N SER A 97 4.06 4.81 8.97
CA SER A 97 4.32 6.21 9.26
C SER A 97 5.62 6.65 8.58
N GLN A 98 5.60 7.86 8.01
CA GLN A 98 6.75 8.53 7.40
C GLN A 98 6.72 10.00 7.80
N PRO A 99 7.86 10.70 7.85
CA PRO A 99 7.88 12.13 8.10
C PRO A 99 6.97 12.87 7.12
N LEU A 100 6.22 13.86 7.61
CA LEU A 100 5.39 14.72 6.76
C LEU A 100 6.33 15.69 6.00
N PRO A 101 6.33 15.68 4.66
CA PRO A 101 7.11 16.65 3.89
C PRO A 101 6.69 18.08 4.24
N ASP A 102 7.67 19.00 4.38
CA ASP A 102 7.42 20.38 4.85
C ASP A 102 6.35 21.11 4.04
N LYS A 103 6.31 20.88 2.72
CA LYS A 103 5.29 21.44 1.81
C LYS A 103 3.84 21.02 2.11
N TYR A 104 3.64 20.03 2.97
CA TYR A 104 2.32 19.54 3.37
C TYR A 104 2.02 19.83 4.84
N LYS A 105 2.91 20.52 5.58
CA LYS A 105 2.61 21.04 6.91
C LYS A 105 1.54 22.11 6.75
N SER A 106 0.39 21.91 7.38
CA SER A 106 -0.75 22.82 7.33
C SER A 106 -1.33 22.98 8.73
N ALA A 107 -2.00 24.10 9.01
CA ALA A 107 -2.68 24.31 10.29
C ALA A 107 -3.80 23.29 10.57
N GLU A 108 -4.26 22.57 9.55
CA GLU A 108 -5.29 21.52 9.66
C GLU A 108 -4.73 20.18 10.16
N LEU A 109 -3.42 19.97 10.12
CA LEU A 109 -2.77 18.73 10.54
C LEU A 109 -2.09 18.96 11.89
N THR A 110 -2.40 18.10 12.86
CA THR A 110 -1.74 18.15 14.17
C THR A 110 -0.49 17.31 14.22
N GLU A 111 -0.44 16.26 13.39
CA GLU A 111 0.69 15.33 13.36
C GLU A 111 1.78 15.77 12.37
N ASP A 112 3.03 15.58 12.77
CA ASP A 112 4.23 15.88 11.96
C ASP A 112 4.64 14.71 11.05
N PHE A 113 3.81 13.67 10.98
CA PHE A 113 3.97 12.52 10.12
C PHE A 113 2.78 12.32 9.17
N GLN A 114 2.98 11.48 8.16
CA GLN A 114 1.93 10.97 7.30
C GLN A 114 1.88 9.45 7.36
N LEU A 115 0.68 8.90 7.21
CA LEU A 115 0.45 7.46 7.15
C LEU A 115 0.34 7.04 5.68
N VAL A 116 1.21 6.13 5.28
CA VAL A 116 1.30 5.65 3.90
C VAL A 116 0.66 4.27 3.79
N ILE A 117 -0.36 4.17 2.95
CA ILE A 117 -0.93 2.90 2.51
C ILE A 117 0.08 2.27 1.54
N GLU A 118 0.54 1.06 1.88
CA GLU A 118 1.46 0.17 1.16
C GLU A 118 2.03 0.71 -0.18
N ARG A 119 3.35 0.93 -0.22
CA ARG A 119 4.06 1.55 -1.34
C ARG A 119 4.51 0.53 -2.38
N LEU A 120 3.61 0.15 -3.29
CA LEU A 120 4.02 -0.24 -4.64
C LEU A 120 4.09 1.04 -5.47
N SER A 121 5.24 1.72 -5.44
CA SER A 121 5.43 2.83 -6.37
C SER A 121 5.42 2.30 -7.80
N CYS A 122 4.82 3.06 -8.72
CA CYS A 122 4.83 2.81 -10.16
C CYS A 122 6.24 2.44 -10.66
N ALA A 123 7.28 3.08 -10.11
CA ALA A 123 8.69 2.77 -10.38
C ALA A 123 9.11 1.36 -9.95
N ARG A 124 8.69 0.87 -8.76
CA ARG A 124 9.02 -0.48 -8.27
C ARG A 124 8.26 -1.56 -9.02
N GLN A 125 6.98 -1.37 -9.32
CA GLN A 125 6.19 -2.33 -10.07
C GLN A 125 6.72 -2.51 -11.50
N ARG A 126 7.16 -1.41 -12.15
CA ARG A 126 7.80 -1.47 -13.46
C ARG A 126 9.18 -2.11 -13.41
N ALA A 127 10.01 -1.78 -12.42
CA ALA A 127 11.31 -2.41 -12.24
C ALA A 127 11.17 -3.93 -12.01
N LEU A 128 10.22 -4.34 -11.17
CA LEU A 128 9.91 -5.75 -10.93
C LEU A 128 9.39 -6.43 -12.20
N SER A 129 8.49 -5.80 -12.94
CA SER A 129 7.96 -6.34 -14.21
C SER A 129 9.08 -6.53 -15.24
N ARG A 130 9.99 -5.55 -15.36
CA ARG A 130 11.17 -5.66 -16.24
C ARG A 130 12.08 -6.81 -15.80
N TYR A 131 12.35 -6.93 -14.51
CA TYR A 131 13.17 -8.02 -13.96
C TYR A 131 12.55 -9.39 -14.22
N LEU A 132 11.24 -9.55 -14.01
CA LEU A 132 10.50 -10.77 -14.31
C LEU A 132 10.53 -11.12 -15.81
N MET A 133 10.44 -10.13 -16.69
CA MET A 133 10.59 -10.36 -18.14
C MET A 133 11.99 -10.88 -18.50
N HIS A 134 13.05 -10.28 -17.96
CA HIS A 134 14.42 -10.77 -18.19
C HIS A 134 14.65 -12.16 -17.59
N LEU A 135 14.13 -12.43 -16.39
CA LEU A 135 14.24 -13.74 -15.76
C LEU A 135 13.55 -14.83 -16.60
N ARG A 136 12.36 -14.54 -17.15
CA ARG A 136 11.65 -15.45 -18.06
C ARG A 136 12.48 -15.76 -19.31
N GLN A 137 13.11 -14.77 -19.91
CA GLN A 137 13.97 -14.96 -21.09
C GLN A 137 15.17 -15.86 -20.76
N LEU A 138 15.80 -15.66 -19.59
CA LEU A 138 16.90 -16.51 -19.13
C LEU A 138 16.44 -17.96 -18.90
N LEU A 139 15.28 -18.18 -18.27
CA LEU A 139 14.75 -19.52 -18.05
C LEU A 139 14.44 -20.25 -19.36
N LEU A 140 13.85 -19.56 -20.33
CA LEU A 140 13.60 -20.13 -21.67
C LEU A 140 14.89 -20.51 -22.39
N LEU A 141 15.95 -19.71 -22.23
CA LEU A 141 17.27 -20.02 -22.79
C LEU A 141 17.85 -21.29 -22.16
N HIS A 142 17.82 -21.42 -20.83
CA HIS A 142 18.34 -22.60 -20.13
C HIS A 142 17.54 -23.85 -20.45
N ALA A 143 16.20 -23.75 -20.52
CA ALA A 143 15.34 -24.86 -20.90
C ALA A 143 15.63 -25.34 -22.34
N SER A 144 15.86 -24.41 -23.27
CA SER A 144 16.20 -24.75 -24.66
C SER A 144 17.56 -25.45 -24.76
N SER A 145 18.57 -24.96 -24.02
CA SER A 145 19.89 -25.60 -23.95
C SER A 145 19.82 -26.99 -23.32
N LEU A 146 19.03 -27.17 -22.25
CA LEU A 146 18.86 -28.46 -21.60
C LEU A 146 18.17 -29.46 -22.54
N LEU A 147 17.10 -29.03 -23.21
CA LEU A 147 16.38 -29.86 -24.20
C LEU A 147 17.32 -30.30 -25.33
N LEU A 148 18.11 -29.39 -25.88
CA LEU A 148 19.10 -29.70 -26.91
C LEU A 148 20.13 -30.71 -26.40
N SER A 149 20.61 -30.54 -25.16
CA SER A 149 21.57 -31.48 -24.56
C SER A 149 20.99 -32.87 -24.34
N LEU A 150 19.69 -32.99 -24.01
CA LEU A 150 18.99 -34.26 -23.86
C LEU A 150 18.85 -34.96 -25.22
N LEU A 151 18.48 -34.24 -26.27
CA LEU A 151 18.39 -34.77 -27.63
C LEU A 151 19.73 -35.32 -28.14
N LEU A 152 20.84 -34.65 -27.79
CA LEU A 152 22.18 -35.10 -28.17
C LEU A 152 22.68 -36.31 -27.35
N LYS A 153 22.29 -36.41 -26.08
CA LYS A 153 22.72 -37.52 -25.20
C LYS A 153 21.93 -38.81 -25.40
N TYR A 154 20.69 -38.72 -25.86
CA TYR A 154 19.80 -39.87 -26.06
C TYR A 154 19.28 -39.89 -27.51
N PRO A 155 20.13 -40.20 -28.50
CA PRO A 155 19.66 -40.44 -29.85
C PRO A 155 18.78 -41.69 -29.83
N THR A 156 17.52 -41.53 -30.23
CA THR A 156 16.61 -42.65 -30.51
C THR A 156 17.14 -43.55 -31.60
#